data_AF-H2MMI9-F1
#
_entry.id   AF-H2MMI9-F1
#
_cell.length_a   1.000
_cell.length_b   1.000
_cell.length_c   1.000
_cell.angle_alpha   90.00
_cell.angle_beta   90.00
_cell.angle_gamma   90.00
#
_symmetry.space_group_name_H-M   'P 1'
#
loop_
_entity.id
_entity.type
_entity.pdbx_description
1 polymer ?
#
loop_
_entity_poly.entity_id
_entity_poly.type
_entity_poly.pdbx_seq_one_letter_code
_entity_poly.pdbx_strand_id
1 'polypeptide(L)'
;MASSDVARQPDKGARPLSLAGHVGFDSLPDQLVNKSICQGFCFNILCIGETGIGKSTLMDTLFNTNFENFESSHFEPQVKLRAQTYDLQETNVRLRLTVVNTVGFGDQMNKQDSYQPVVDYIDKQFESYLQEELKIKRSLHNYHDSRVHACLYFISPSGHSLKSLDLVTMKKLDSKVNIIPVIAKADTISKSELHKFKIKIMSELVSNGVQIYQFPLDDETVAKVNTTMNGHLPFAVVGSTEEVCVGNKMVKARQYPWGVVQVENEQHCDFVKLREMLICVNMEDLREQTHSRHYELYRRCKLEEMGFKDTDPECKPVSLQQTYEAKRQEFLLELQRREDEMRQIFVQRVKEKEAELKEAERELQSRFEQLKRRHAEEKATLEEKKRLFEEDQSSFNKRKAATQLLQAQNMTANGKKDKDRKNSGFM
;
A
#
# COMPACT_ATOMS: atom_id res chain seq x y z
N MET A 1 3.79 47.47 25.34
CA MET A 1 3.78 48.93 25.13
C MET A 1 2.73 49.53 26.04
N ALA A 2 3.15 50.40 26.97
CA ALA A 2 2.24 51.13 27.83
C ALA A 2 1.38 52.06 26.98
N SER A 3 0.08 51.79 26.90
CA SER A 3 -0.87 52.75 26.34
C SER A 3 -1.13 53.83 27.38
N SER A 4 -0.74 55.04 27.00
CA SER A 4 -1.09 56.32 27.60
C SER A 4 -2.52 56.35 28.14
N ASP A 5 -2.65 56.72 29.42
CA ASP A 5 -3.90 57.09 30.08
C ASP A 5 -4.61 58.20 29.30
N VAL A 6 -5.65 57.83 28.54
CA VAL A 6 -6.67 58.77 28.08
C VAL A 6 -7.85 58.62 29.02
N ALA A 7 -7.90 59.48 30.04
CA ALA A 7 -9.02 59.59 30.95
C ALA A 7 -10.28 60.05 30.18
N ARG A 8 -11.14 59.09 29.78
CA ARG A 8 -12.53 59.37 29.37
C ARG A 8 -13.45 59.23 30.57
N GLN A 9 -14.25 60.26 30.84
CA GLN A 9 -15.28 60.25 31.87
C GLN A 9 -16.29 59.10 31.61
N PRO A 10 -16.76 58.38 32.64
CA PRO A 10 -17.71 57.29 32.46
C PRO A 10 -19.14 57.81 32.26
N ASP A 11 -19.77 57.41 31.16
CA ASP A 11 -21.20 57.58 30.92
C ASP A 11 -22.01 56.81 31.98
N LYS A 12 -22.94 57.49 32.66
CA LYS A 12 -23.75 56.98 33.79
C LYS A 12 -24.90 56.04 33.37
N GLY A 13 -24.63 55.07 32.49
CA GLY A 13 -25.63 54.12 32.02
C GLY A 13 -25.11 52.76 31.54
N ALA A 14 -23.80 52.51 31.53
CA ALA A 14 -23.26 51.23 31.09
C ALA A 14 -23.16 50.24 32.26
N ARG A 15 -23.80 49.05 32.13
CA ARG A 15 -23.50 47.92 33.03
C ARG A 15 -22.02 47.56 32.87
N PRO A 16 -21.19 47.61 33.92
CA PRO A 16 -19.84 47.12 33.82
C PRO A 16 -19.89 45.60 33.68
N LEU A 17 -19.68 45.09 32.47
CA LEU A 17 -19.35 43.68 32.29
C LEU A 17 -17.95 43.49 32.87
N SER A 18 -17.86 42.84 34.03
CA SER A 18 -16.57 42.40 34.57
C SER A 18 -15.94 41.45 33.57
N LEU A 19 -14.78 41.84 33.02
CA LEU A 19 -13.98 40.96 32.16
C LEU A 19 -13.69 39.67 32.94
N ALA A 20 -13.96 38.51 32.34
CA ALA A 20 -13.82 37.20 32.98
C ALA A 20 -12.35 36.76 33.20
N GLY A 21 -11.38 37.66 33.01
CA GLY A 21 -9.97 37.40 33.18
C GLY A 21 -9.09 38.51 32.62
N HIS A 22 -7.77 38.34 32.79
CA HIS A 22 -6.76 39.23 32.23
C HIS A 22 -6.76 39.15 30.70
N VAL A 23 -7.01 40.28 30.03
CA VAL A 23 -7.01 40.38 28.57
C VAL A 23 -5.72 41.07 28.15
N GLY A 24 -4.81 40.31 27.55
CA GLY A 24 -3.52 40.80 27.08
C GLY A 24 -2.81 39.79 26.18
N PHE A 25 -1.83 40.26 25.40
CA PHE A 25 -0.98 39.41 24.55
C PHE A 25 -0.21 38.35 25.36
N ASP A 26 -0.07 38.56 26.66
CA ASP A 26 0.54 37.62 27.61
C ASP A 26 -0.23 36.29 27.72
N SER A 27 -1.50 36.24 27.28
CA SER A 27 -2.30 35.01 27.23
C SER A 27 -2.19 34.23 25.92
N LEU A 28 -1.47 34.75 24.90
CA LEU A 28 -1.24 34.04 23.64
C LEU A 28 -0.51 32.69 23.83
N PRO A 29 0.54 32.58 24.68
CA PRO A 29 1.16 31.30 24.98
C PRO A 29 0.17 30.31 25.57
N ASP A 30 -0.64 30.74 26.55
CA ASP A 30 -1.67 29.89 27.17
C ASP A 30 -2.72 29.44 26.16
N GLN A 31 -3.11 30.31 25.21
CA GLN A 31 -4.04 29.96 24.13
C GLN A 31 -3.43 28.93 23.18
N LEU A 32 -2.15 29.07 22.81
CA LEU A 32 -1.45 28.11 21.95
C LEU A 32 -1.30 26.76 22.66
N VAL A 33 -0.90 26.77 23.93
CA VAL A 33 -0.80 25.55 24.75
C VAL A 33 -2.15 24.85 24.85
N ASN A 34 -3.22 25.57 25.19
CA ASN A 34 -4.57 25.00 25.29
C ASN A 34 -5.06 24.44 23.94
N LYS A 35 -4.80 25.15 22.84
CA LYS A 35 -5.15 24.67 21.50
C LYS A 35 -4.38 23.40 21.13
N SER A 36 -3.09 23.33 21.44
CA SER A 36 -2.25 22.15 21.20
C SER A 36 -2.69 20.96 22.06
N ILE A 37 -3.06 21.19 23.32
CA ILE A 37 -3.61 20.15 24.21
C ILE A 37 -4.93 19.59 23.63
N CYS A 38 -5.82 20.45 23.13
CA CYS A 38 -7.07 20.00 22.51
C CYS A 38 -6.86 19.22 21.20
N GLN A 39 -5.88 19.60 20.38
CA GLN A 39 -5.55 18.90 19.14
C GLN A 39 -4.84 17.56 19.40
N GLY A 40 -4.08 17.46 20.49
CA GLY A 40 -3.25 16.32 20.80
C GLY A 40 -1.98 16.28 19.95
N PHE A 41 -1.06 15.39 20.32
CA PHE A 41 0.23 15.23 19.66
C PHE A 41 0.27 13.91 18.90
N CYS A 42 0.90 13.89 17.73
CA CYS A 42 1.21 12.66 17.01
C CYS A 42 2.71 12.43 17.09
N PHE A 43 3.12 11.21 17.45
CA PHE A 43 4.53 10.82 17.47
C PHE A 43 4.69 9.43 16.89
N ASN A 44 5.69 9.26 16.02
CA ASN A 44 5.81 8.08 15.18
C ASN A 44 7.25 7.59 15.28
N ILE A 45 7.42 6.39 15.84
CA ILE A 45 8.74 5.81 16.12
C ILE A 45 8.91 4.58 15.24
N LEU A 46 10.00 4.57 14.47
CA LEU A 46 10.43 3.42 13.69
C LEU A 46 11.52 2.65 14.44
N CYS A 47 11.31 1.36 14.66
CA CYS A 47 12.26 0.47 15.32
C CYS A 47 12.88 -0.48 14.28
N ILE A 48 14.18 -0.30 14.02
CA ILE A 48 14.94 -1.12 13.08
C ILE A 48 15.94 -1.98 13.85
N GLY A 49 15.98 -3.27 13.55
CA GLY A 49 17.01 -4.16 14.08
C GLY A 49 16.67 -5.62 13.90
N GLU A 50 17.64 -6.48 14.23
CA GLU A 50 17.54 -7.93 14.03
C GLU A 50 16.34 -8.56 14.76
N THR A 51 15.85 -9.68 14.24
CA THR A 51 14.78 -10.44 14.89
C THR A 51 15.26 -10.96 16.25
N GLY A 52 14.45 -10.80 17.30
CA GLY A 52 14.80 -11.20 18.67
C GLY A 52 15.75 -10.26 19.42
N ILE A 53 16.07 -9.08 18.89
CA ILE A 53 16.97 -8.11 19.55
C ILE A 53 16.35 -7.41 20.78
N GLY A 54 15.02 -7.44 20.91
CA GLY A 54 14.28 -6.82 22.03
C GLY A 54 13.56 -5.51 21.70
N LYS A 55 13.19 -5.28 20.43
CA LYS A 55 12.48 -4.07 19.97
C LYS A 55 11.15 -3.87 20.69
N SER A 56 10.28 -4.88 20.66
CA SER A 56 8.97 -4.87 21.30
C SER A 56 9.08 -4.64 22.80
N THR A 57 9.96 -5.39 23.47
CA THR A 57 10.19 -5.24 24.92
C THR A 57 10.65 -3.83 25.28
N LEU A 58 11.55 -3.20 24.50
CA LEU A 58 11.97 -1.82 24.77
C LEU A 58 10.81 -0.84 24.65
N MET A 59 9.94 -1.01 23.64
CA MET A 59 8.75 -0.16 23.47
C MET A 59 7.79 -0.31 24.64
N ASP A 60 7.52 -1.55 25.07
CA ASP A 60 6.66 -1.82 26.23
C ASP A 60 7.23 -1.22 27.52
N THR A 61 8.57 -1.27 27.69
CA THR A 61 9.24 -0.62 28.81
C THR A 61 9.15 0.91 28.72
N LEU A 62 9.37 1.51 27.54
CA LEU A 62 9.43 2.97 27.35
C LEU A 62 8.10 3.66 27.66
N PHE A 63 6.98 3.07 27.22
CA PHE A 63 5.64 3.63 27.41
C PHE A 63 4.89 3.03 28.59
N ASN A 64 5.50 2.09 29.31
CA ASN A 64 4.89 1.37 30.42
C ASN A 64 3.52 0.74 30.06
N THR A 65 3.40 0.25 28.83
CA THR A 65 2.19 -0.36 28.28
C THR A 65 2.54 -1.68 27.63
N ASN A 66 1.68 -2.70 27.77
CA ASN A 66 1.86 -3.96 27.05
C ASN A 66 1.22 -3.82 25.68
N PHE A 67 2.02 -3.57 24.65
CA PHE A 67 1.55 -3.57 23.28
C PHE A 67 1.34 -5.02 22.82
N GLU A 68 0.21 -5.32 22.19
CA GLU A 68 -0.04 -6.64 21.59
C GLU A 68 0.92 -6.89 20.42
N ASN A 69 2.09 -7.41 20.74
CA ASN A 69 3.15 -7.75 19.81
C ASN A 69 3.13 -9.27 19.59
N PHE A 70 3.06 -9.68 18.32
CA PHE A 70 3.22 -11.09 17.95
C PHE A 70 4.71 -11.38 17.77
N GLU A 71 5.20 -12.45 18.38
CA GLU A 71 6.57 -12.91 18.16
C GLU A 71 6.78 -13.20 16.67
N SER A 72 7.83 -12.61 16.13
CA SER A 72 8.17 -12.75 14.72
C SER A 72 9.00 -14.01 14.49
N SER A 73 8.68 -14.77 13.44
CA SER A 73 9.49 -15.90 13.01
C SER A 73 10.79 -15.44 12.34
N HIS A 74 11.87 -16.21 12.52
CA HIS A 74 13.15 -16.01 11.83
C HIS A 74 13.11 -16.43 10.34
N PHE A 75 12.03 -17.06 9.89
CA PHE A 75 11.92 -17.62 8.54
C PHE A 75 11.12 -16.73 7.57
N GLU A 76 11.03 -15.43 7.84
CA GLU A 76 10.34 -14.51 6.93
C GLU A 76 11.15 -14.26 5.64
N PRO A 77 10.57 -14.51 4.45
CA PRO A 77 11.30 -14.42 3.19
C PRO A 77 11.66 -12.97 2.80
N GLN A 78 10.95 -11.98 3.35
CA GLN A 78 11.15 -10.56 3.08
C GLN A 78 10.97 -9.72 4.34
N VAL A 79 11.68 -8.60 4.40
CA VAL A 79 11.53 -7.60 5.46
C VAL A 79 10.17 -6.94 5.32
N LYS A 80 9.36 -6.97 6.38
CA LYS A 80 8.04 -6.32 6.44
C LYS A 80 8.01 -5.29 7.56
N LEU A 81 7.22 -4.24 7.39
CA LEU A 81 6.98 -3.25 8.43
C LEU A 81 5.57 -3.42 8.98
N ARG A 82 5.45 -3.46 10.30
CA ARG A 82 4.18 -3.51 11.02
C ARG A 82 4.03 -2.21 11.81
N ALA A 83 3.08 -1.37 11.40
CA ALA A 83 2.71 -0.17 12.12
C ALA A 83 1.54 -0.45 13.06
N GLN A 84 1.64 -0.01 14.32
CA GLN A 84 0.57 -0.08 15.31
C GLN A 84 0.40 1.30 15.93
N THR A 85 -0.83 1.80 15.95
CA THR A 85 -1.17 3.10 16.50
C THR A 85 -1.89 2.93 17.83
N TYR A 86 -1.44 3.68 18.83
CA TYR A 86 -1.94 3.68 20.20
C TYR A 86 -2.28 5.11 20.59
N ASP A 87 -3.46 5.31 21.17
CA ASP A 87 -3.84 6.59 21.77
C ASP A 87 -3.52 6.53 23.27
N LEU A 88 -2.45 7.21 23.67
CA LEU A 88 -2.01 7.35 25.05
C LEU A 88 -2.51 8.68 25.62
N GLN A 89 -2.82 8.71 26.93
CA GLN A 89 -3.24 9.94 27.60
C GLN A 89 -2.49 10.09 28.93
N GLU A 90 -1.73 11.18 29.06
CA GLU A 90 -1.02 11.55 30.29
C GLU A 90 -1.50 12.91 30.78
N THR A 91 -2.04 12.98 32.00
CA THR A 91 -2.34 14.24 32.72
C THR A 91 -3.06 15.31 31.87
N ASN A 92 -4.03 14.90 31.04
CA ASN A 92 -4.83 15.68 30.08
C ASN A 92 -4.23 15.93 28.68
N VAL A 93 -3.01 15.49 28.42
CA VAL A 93 -2.42 15.51 27.08
C VAL A 93 -2.70 14.18 26.37
N ARG A 94 -3.24 14.25 25.16
CA ARG A 94 -3.45 13.09 24.29
C ARG A 94 -2.28 12.95 23.33
N LEU A 95 -1.63 11.80 23.34
CA LEU A 95 -0.55 11.43 22.43
C LEU A 95 -1.00 10.24 21.59
N ARG A 96 -1.12 10.45 20.29
CA ARG A 96 -1.27 9.36 19.32
C ARG A 96 0.12 8.88 18.91
N LEU A 97 0.51 7.74 19.46
CA LEU A 97 1.78 7.11 19.22
C LEU A 97 1.63 6.03 18.13
N THR A 98 2.34 6.14 17.03
CA THR A 98 2.48 5.04 16.06
C THR A 98 3.86 4.41 16.19
N VAL A 99 3.91 3.13 16.58
CA VAL A 99 5.13 2.34 16.63
C VAL A 99 5.20 1.49 15.37
N VAL A 100 6.27 1.65 14.60
CA VAL A 100 6.54 0.88 13.39
C VAL A 100 7.69 -0.08 13.66
N ASN A 101 7.39 -1.38 13.66
CA ASN A 101 8.37 -2.43 13.91
C ASN A 101 8.79 -3.10 12.60
N THR A 102 10.09 -3.25 12.37
CA THR A 102 10.61 -4.08 11.28
C THR A 102 10.63 -5.55 11.68
N VAL A 103 10.05 -6.40 10.84
CA VAL A 103 10.01 -7.86 10.97
C VAL A 103 10.95 -8.48 9.94
N GLY A 104 11.76 -9.46 10.35
CA GLY A 104 12.64 -10.19 9.45
C GLY A 104 13.91 -9.42 9.02
N PHE A 105 14.25 -8.32 9.68
CA PHE A 105 15.43 -7.53 9.30
C PHE A 105 16.71 -8.30 9.63
N GLY A 106 17.56 -8.55 8.64
CA GLY A 106 18.84 -9.24 8.80
C GLY A 106 18.79 -10.77 8.80
N ASP A 107 17.60 -11.37 8.69
CA ASP A 107 17.39 -12.83 8.64
C ASP A 107 17.65 -13.41 7.23
N GLN A 108 17.55 -12.60 6.18
CA GLN A 108 17.76 -13.07 4.81
C GLN A 108 19.23 -13.37 4.51
N MET A 109 19.48 -14.37 3.66
CA MET A 109 20.83 -14.67 3.18
C MET A 109 21.38 -13.55 2.28
N ASN A 110 20.53 -12.97 1.42
CA ASN A 110 20.89 -11.78 0.65
C ASN A 110 20.47 -10.52 1.41
N LYS A 111 21.47 -9.76 1.88
CA LYS A 111 21.29 -8.60 2.77
C LYS A 111 21.44 -7.27 2.04
N GLN A 112 21.66 -7.27 0.72
CA GLN A 112 21.95 -6.05 -0.03
C GLN A 112 20.75 -5.10 -0.13
N ASP A 113 19.53 -5.65 -0.18
CA ASP A 113 18.30 -4.88 -0.37
C ASP A 113 17.39 -4.85 0.86
N SER A 114 17.89 -5.27 2.03
CA SER A 114 17.09 -5.32 3.26
C SER A 114 16.58 -3.95 3.73
N TYR A 115 17.21 -2.85 3.28
CA TYR A 115 16.78 -1.49 3.59
C TYR A 115 15.66 -0.97 2.67
N GLN A 116 15.43 -1.58 1.50
CA GLN A 116 14.46 -1.07 0.52
C GLN A 116 13.04 -0.98 1.09
N PRO A 117 12.48 -2.02 1.75
CA PRO A 117 11.12 -1.93 2.28
C PRO A 117 10.95 -0.84 3.35
N VAL A 118 12.02 -0.58 4.12
CA VAL A 118 12.03 0.48 5.15
C VAL A 118 12.01 1.85 4.50
N VAL A 119 12.86 2.05 3.50
CA VAL A 119 12.93 3.30 2.73
C VAL A 119 11.61 3.56 2.00
N ASP A 120 11.05 2.55 1.33
CA ASP A 120 9.77 2.64 0.63
C ASP A 120 8.63 3.00 1.58
N TYR A 121 8.64 2.46 2.80
CA TYR A 121 7.65 2.83 3.81
C TYR A 121 7.74 4.31 4.20
N ILE A 122 8.96 4.81 4.46
CA ILE A 122 9.20 6.21 4.83
C ILE A 122 8.79 7.13 3.68
N ASP A 123 9.22 6.84 2.45
CA ASP A 123 8.88 7.61 1.26
C ASP A 123 7.37 7.62 1.01
N LYS A 124 6.68 6.50 1.25
CA LYS A 124 5.22 6.43 1.16
C LYS A 124 4.53 7.33 2.18
N GLN A 125 5.07 7.49 3.39
CA GLN A 125 4.53 8.43 4.37
C GLN A 125 4.75 9.88 3.93
N PHE A 126 5.93 10.20 3.41
CA PHE A 126 6.20 11.54 2.87
C PHE A 126 5.33 11.86 1.67
N GLU A 127 5.13 10.90 0.75
CA GLU A 127 4.24 11.05 -0.40
C GLU A 127 2.79 11.29 0.07
N SER A 128 2.31 10.53 1.06
CA SER A 128 0.95 10.70 1.59
C SER A 128 0.73 12.10 2.16
N TYR A 129 1.73 12.64 2.87
CA TYR A 129 1.70 14.01 3.39
C TYR A 129 1.78 15.05 2.26
N LEU A 130 2.66 14.86 1.28
CA LEU A 130 2.79 15.74 0.12
C LEU A 130 1.50 15.80 -0.70
N GLN A 131 0.84 14.67 -0.92
CA GLN A 131 -0.45 14.62 -1.61
C GLN A 131 -1.54 15.41 -0.88
N GLU A 132 -1.53 15.42 0.45
CA GLU A 132 -2.44 16.26 1.23
C GLU A 132 -2.10 17.75 1.12
N GLU A 133 -0.80 18.11 1.14
CA GLU A 133 -0.35 19.49 0.97
C GLU A 133 -0.75 20.06 -0.41
N LEU A 134 -0.69 19.21 -1.44
CA LEU A 134 -1.02 19.54 -2.83
C LEU A 134 -2.54 19.66 -3.10
N LYS A 135 -3.41 19.29 -2.16
CA LYS A 135 -4.87 19.46 -2.33
C LYS A 135 -5.27 20.93 -2.28
N ILE A 136 -6.17 21.34 -3.18
CA ILE A 136 -6.72 22.70 -3.25
C ILE A 136 -7.43 23.09 -1.94
N LYS A 137 -8.22 22.17 -1.37
CA LYS A 137 -8.83 22.32 -0.04
C LYS A 137 -8.04 21.51 0.98
N ARG A 138 -6.94 22.09 1.47
CA ARG A 138 -6.06 21.48 2.47
C ARG A 138 -6.64 21.55 3.88
N SER A 139 -6.68 20.42 4.57
CA SER A 139 -7.04 20.34 6.00
C SER A 139 -5.87 19.85 6.84
N LEU A 140 -4.72 20.52 6.76
CA LEU A 140 -3.48 20.15 7.46
C LEU A 140 -3.64 20.05 8.99
N HIS A 141 -4.53 20.85 9.56
CA HIS A 141 -4.79 20.87 11.01
C HIS A 141 -5.56 19.64 11.52
N ASN A 142 -6.30 18.96 10.65
CA ASN A 142 -7.04 17.74 10.97
C ASN A 142 -6.40 16.49 10.36
N TYR A 143 -5.33 16.66 9.58
CA TYR A 143 -4.64 15.56 8.93
C TYR A 143 -3.79 14.82 9.96
N HIS A 144 -3.86 13.49 9.91
CA HIS A 144 -3.03 12.66 10.78
C HIS A 144 -1.64 12.55 10.17
N ASP A 145 -0.64 13.11 10.86
CA ASP A 145 0.76 12.98 10.45
C ASP A 145 1.25 11.54 10.68
N SER A 146 1.51 10.82 9.58
CA SER A 146 2.05 9.46 9.59
C SER A 146 3.56 9.40 9.34
N ARG A 147 4.24 10.55 9.19
CA ARG A 147 5.69 10.61 8.92
C ARG A 147 6.48 10.09 10.12
N VAL A 148 7.59 9.41 9.86
CA VAL A 148 8.44 8.88 10.93
C VAL A 148 9.25 10.03 11.55
N HIS A 149 9.09 10.24 12.85
CA HIS A 149 9.75 11.32 13.58
C HIS A 149 11.10 10.88 14.14
N ALA A 150 11.18 9.65 14.64
CA ALA A 150 12.39 9.08 15.22
C ALA A 150 12.61 7.65 14.73
N CYS A 151 13.86 7.30 14.40
CA CYS A 151 14.26 5.95 14.05
C CYS A 151 15.22 5.41 15.11
N LEU A 152 14.76 4.48 15.95
CA LEU A 152 15.60 3.74 16.86
C LEU A 152 16.29 2.60 16.11
N TYR A 153 17.60 2.71 15.95
CA TYR A 153 18.41 1.69 15.32
C TYR A 153 19.07 0.80 16.37
N PHE A 154 18.60 -0.45 16.48
CA PHE A 154 19.08 -1.42 17.44
C PHE A 154 20.33 -2.12 16.91
N ILE A 155 21.46 -1.83 17.55
CA ILE A 155 22.75 -2.45 17.30
C ILE A 155 22.89 -3.68 18.19
N SER A 156 23.28 -4.80 17.57
CA SER A 156 23.54 -6.05 18.29
C SER A 156 24.77 -5.92 19.19
N PRO A 157 24.72 -6.41 20.45
CA PRO A 157 25.81 -6.31 21.41
C PRO A 157 26.93 -7.32 21.10
N SER A 158 27.62 -7.16 19.96
CA SER A 158 28.71 -8.04 19.54
C SER A 158 30.04 -7.76 20.25
N GLY A 159 30.21 -6.55 20.82
CA GLY A 159 31.46 -6.10 21.44
C GLY A 159 32.61 -5.81 20.45
N HIS A 160 32.36 -5.91 19.15
CA HIS A 160 33.36 -5.68 18.09
C HIS A 160 33.07 -4.37 17.35
N SER A 161 32.78 -4.44 16.05
CA SER A 161 32.46 -3.32 15.16
C SER A 161 30.98 -3.35 14.76
N LEU A 162 30.51 -2.30 14.09
CA LEU A 162 29.22 -2.32 13.42
C LEU A 162 29.20 -3.39 12.33
N LYS A 163 28.03 -4.00 12.10
CA LYS A 163 27.85 -4.92 10.98
C LYS A 163 27.82 -4.11 9.68
N SER A 164 28.33 -4.69 8.59
CA SER A 164 28.28 -4.04 7.27
C SER A 164 26.84 -3.71 6.84
N LEU A 165 25.87 -4.56 7.22
CA LEU A 165 24.45 -4.32 7.00
C LEU A 165 23.97 -3.04 7.70
N ASP A 166 24.42 -2.81 8.93
CA ASP A 166 24.01 -1.65 9.72
C ASP A 166 24.53 -0.35 9.09
N LEU A 167 25.79 -0.37 8.66
CA LEU A 167 26.43 0.76 8.01
C LEU A 167 25.74 1.13 6.69
N VAL A 168 25.45 0.15 5.83
CA VAL A 168 24.73 0.39 4.56
C VAL A 168 23.32 0.93 4.81
N THR A 169 22.60 0.34 5.78
CA THR A 169 21.22 0.73 6.09
C THR A 169 21.16 2.14 6.68
N MET A 170 21.99 2.45 7.68
CA MET A 170 22.04 3.79 8.28
C MET A 170 22.44 4.84 7.24
N LYS A 171 23.38 4.54 6.33
CA LYS A 171 23.79 5.47 5.27
C LYS A 171 22.69 5.78 4.26
N LYS A 172 21.70 4.91 4.11
CA LYS A 172 20.53 5.15 3.23
C LYS A 172 19.39 5.86 3.96
N LEU A 173 19.35 5.76 5.29
CA LEU A 173 18.29 6.34 6.12
C LEU A 173 18.65 7.72 6.69
N ASP A 174 19.94 8.07 6.75
CA ASP A 174 20.43 9.31 7.38
C ASP A 174 19.85 10.59 6.76
N SER A 175 19.59 10.59 5.45
CA SER A 175 18.96 11.72 4.77
C SER A 175 17.44 11.77 4.94
N LYS A 176 16.80 10.69 5.44
CA LYS A 176 15.34 10.54 5.45
C LYS A 176 14.72 10.56 6.85
N VAL A 177 15.45 10.16 7.89
CA VAL A 177 14.90 10.07 9.25
C VAL A 177 15.97 10.41 10.28
N ASN A 178 15.54 10.93 11.43
CA ASN A 178 16.38 11.12 12.61
C ASN A 178 16.79 9.76 13.20
N ILE A 179 18.01 9.31 12.91
CA ILE A 179 18.55 8.03 13.42
C ILE A 179 19.12 8.21 14.82
N ILE A 180 18.64 7.39 15.75
CA ILE A 180 19.14 7.29 17.12
C ILE A 180 19.72 5.88 17.31
N PRO A 181 21.05 5.73 17.35
CA PRO A 181 21.68 4.43 17.54
C PRO A 181 21.57 3.98 18.99
N VAL A 182 21.09 2.75 19.18
CA VAL A 182 20.83 2.14 20.49
C VAL A 182 21.49 0.76 20.54
N ILE A 183 22.35 0.52 21.52
CA ILE A 183 22.92 -0.80 21.79
C ILE A 183 21.88 -1.58 22.59
N ALA A 184 21.36 -2.65 21.98
CA ALA A 184 20.37 -3.50 22.59
C ALA A 184 21.00 -4.54 23.52
N LYS A 185 20.22 -5.05 24.48
CA LYS A 185 20.66 -6.08 25.45
C LYS A 185 22.03 -5.72 26.06
N ALA A 186 22.17 -4.48 26.53
CA ALA A 186 23.43 -3.98 27.06
C ALA A 186 23.91 -4.73 28.31
N ASP A 187 23.01 -5.48 28.96
CA ASP A 187 23.28 -6.40 30.06
C ASP A 187 24.19 -7.58 29.68
N THR A 188 24.43 -7.85 28.40
CA THR A 188 25.37 -8.89 27.95
C THR A 188 26.83 -8.43 27.85
N ILE A 189 27.10 -7.13 27.97
CA ILE A 189 28.44 -6.54 27.80
C ILE A 189 28.93 -5.97 29.14
N SER A 190 30.21 -6.18 29.47
CA SER A 190 30.80 -5.53 30.65
C SER A 190 30.94 -4.02 30.47
N LYS A 191 30.93 -3.23 31.55
CA LYS A 191 31.09 -1.76 31.47
C LYS A 191 32.35 -1.31 30.72
N SER A 192 33.45 -2.06 30.88
CA SER A 192 34.73 -1.74 30.23
C SER A 192 34.71 -2.00 28.73
N GLU A 193 34.04 -3.07 28.29
CA GLU A 193 33.85 -3.40 26.88
C GLU A 193 32.83 -2.46 26.23
N LEU A 194 31.76 -2.11 26.95
CA LEU A 194 30.75 -1.18 26.49
C LEU A 194 31.36 0.18 26.15
N HIS A 195 32.25 0.69 27.00
CA HIS A 195 32.94 1.96 26.73
C HIS A 195 33.79 1.90 25.45
N LYS A 196 34.57 0.82 25.26
CA LYS A 196 35.36 0.61 24.04
C LYS A 196 34.46 0.45 22.81
N PHE A 197 33.34 -0.25 22.96
CA PHE A 197 32.38 -0.50 21.90
C PHE A 197 31.67 0.79 21.45
N LYS A 198 31.24 1.64 22.38
CA LYS A 198 30.67 2.97 22.06
C LYS A 198 31.63 3.83 21.24
N ILE A 199 32.90 3.92 21.67
CA ILE A 199 33.93 4.69 20.95
C ILE A 199 34.13 4.14 19.53
N LYS A 200 34.19 2.81 19.38
CA LYS A 200 34.37 2.18 18.07
C LYS A 200 33.19 2.43 17.14
N ILE A 201 31.95 2.27 17.64
CA ILE A 201 30.73 2.58 16.87
C ILE A 201 30.76 4.03 16.39
N MET A 202 31.02 4.98 17.30
CA MET A 202 31.05 6.40 16.95
C MET A 202 32.14 6.72 15.93
N SER A 203 33.34 6.14 16.09
CA SER A 203 34.43 6.28 15.13
C SER A 203 34.06 5.74 13.74
N GLU A 204 33.37 4.60 13.67
CA GLU A 204 32.93 4.01 12.41
C GLU A 204 31.83 4.83 11.73
N LEU A 205 30.86 5.36 12.50
CA LEU A 205 29.82 6.24 11.97
C LEU A 205 30.40 7.52 11.35
N VAL A 206 31.36 8.15 12.06
CA VAL A 206 32.04 9.35 11.58
C VAL A 206 32.89 9.06 10.35
N SER A 207 33.64 7.95 10.35
CA SER A 207 34.51 7.58 9.21
C SER A 207 33.73 7.30 7.92
N ASN A 208 32.48 6.83 8.04
CA ASN A 208 31.59 6.58 6.89
C ASN A 208 30.66 7.76 6.58
N GLY A 209 30.76 8.85 7.35
CA GLY A 209 29.96 10.06 7.21
C GLY A 209 28.46 9.80 7.34
N VAL A 210 28.05 8.91 8.25
CA VAL A 210 26.63 8.66 8.55
C VAL A 210 26.13 9.76 9.47
N GLN A 211 25.08 10.47 9.06
CA GLN A 211 24.49 11.52 9.88
C GLN A 211 23.50 10.91 10.88
N ILE A 212 23.89 10.88 12.15
CA ILE A 212 22.98 10.55 13.24
C ILE A 212 22.32 11.81 13.79
N TYR A 213 21.17 11.65 14.44
CA TYR A 213 20.51 12.75 15.11
C TYR A 213 21.39 13.24 16.28
N GLN A 214 21.64 14.55 16.31
CA GLN A 214 22.36 15.24 17.37
C GLN A 214 21.43 16.30 17.96
N PHE A 215 21.43 16.41 19.29
CA PHE A 215 20.56 17.38 19.94
C PHE A 215 20.96 18.81 19.59
N PRO A 216 19.97 19.69 19.31
CA PRO A 216 20.23 21.11 19.16
C PRO A 216 20.82 21.67 20.45
N LEU A 217 21.81 22.55 20.30
CA LEU A 217 22.45 23.28 21.39
C LEU A 217 22.02 24.77 21.40
N ASP A 218 21.04 25.11 20.56
CA ASP A 218 20.64 26.50 20.28
C ASP A 218 19.91 27.16 21.47
N ASP A 219 19.23 26.37 22.28
CA ASP A 219 18.57 26.85 23.49
C ASP A 219 19.49 26.69 24.71
N GLU A 220 19.92 27.84 25.27
CA GLU A 220 20.81 27.93 26.43
C GLU A 220 20.28 27.19 27.67
N THR A 221 18.96 27.03 27.81
CA THR A 221 18.35 26.37 28.97
C THR A 221 18.52 24.85 28.95
N VAL A 222 18.50 24.25 27.76
CA VAL A 222 18.63 22.79 27.55
C VAL A 222 19.99 22.37 27.00
N ALA A 223 20.82 23.31 26.53
CA ALA A 223 22.14 23.04 25.94
C ALA A 223 23.06 22.19 26.84
N LYS A 224 23.05 22.41 28.16
CA LYS A 224 23.87 21.63 29.11
C LYS A 224 23.43 20.18 29.19
N VAL A 225 22.11 19.94 29.20
CA VAL A 225 21.53 18.60 29.23
C VAL A 225 21.79 17.91 27.89
N ASN A 226 21.54 18.60 26.78
CA ASN A 226 21.72 18.10 25.42
C ASN A 226 23.18 17.74 25.11
N THR A 227 24.15 18.53 25.57
CA THR A 227 25.58 18.20 25.47
C THR A 227 25.90 16.90 26.20
N THR A 228 25.36 16.73 27.40
CA THR A 228 25.55 15.51 28.20
C THR A 228 24.90 14.31 27.50
N MET A 229 23.70 14.47 26.95
CA MET A 229 22.99 13.40 26.24
C MET A 229 23.70 12.99 24.95
N ASN A 230 24.22 13.94 24.17
CA ASN A 230 25.05 13.67 22.99
C ASN A 230 26.30 12.83 23.35
N GLY A 231 26.91 13.08 24.51
CA GLY A 231 28.06 12.31 25.00
C GLY A 231 27.75 10.85 25.36
N HIS A 232 26.47 10.49 25.54
CA HIS A 232 26.06 9.13 25.89
C HIS A 232 25.69 8.27 24.67
N LEU A 233 25.63 8.86 23.48
CA LEU A 233 25.35 8.14 22.23
C LEU A 233 26.52 7.21 21.87
N PRO A 234 26.24 5.98 21.40
CA PRO A 234 24.93 5.31 21.34
C PRO A 234 24.44 4.86 22.73
N PHE A 235 23.13 4.93 22.97
CA PHE A 235 22.54 4.56 24.26
C PHE A 235 22.58 3.06 24.50
N ALA A 236 23.03 2.64 25.68
CA ALA A 236 23.09 1.23 26.06
C ALA A 236 21.84 0.86 26.87
N VAL A 237 20.91 0.12 26.27
CA VAL A 237 19.59 -0.11 26.87
C VAL A 237 19.33 -1.57 27.22
N VAL A 238 18.50 -1.74 28.24
CA VAL A 238 17.95 -3.01 28.68
C VAL A 238 16.44 -2.83 28.80
N GLY A 239 15.66 -3.70 28.17
CA GLY A 239 14.21 -3.72 28.29
C GLY A 239 13.75 -4.87 29.18
N SER A 240 12.74 -4.63 30.01
CA SER A 240 12.04 -5.68 30.76
C SER A 240 10.58 -5.32 30.95
N THR A 241 9.70 -6.32 30.86
CA THR A 241 8.28 -6.24 31.25
C THR A 241 8.04 -6.84 32.62
N GLU A 242 9.00 -7.58 33.16
CA GLU A 242 8.90 -8.22 34.48
C GLU A 242 9.26 -7.24 35.59
N GLU A 243 8.43 -7.20 36.63
CA GLU A 243 8.67 -6.43 37.84
C GLU A 243 9.19 -7.33 38.95
N VAL A 244 10.33 -6.95 39.52
CA VAL A 244 10.96 -7.68 40.62
C VAL A 244 11.02 -6.77 41.84
N CYS A 245 10.71 -7.32 43.01
CA CYS A 245 10.84 -6.60 44.27
C CYS A 245 12.32 -6.53 44.67
N VAL A 246 12.91 -5.34 44.59
CA VAL A 246 14.27 -5.08 45.09
C VAL A 246 14.16 -4.16 46.30
N GLY A 247 14.30 -4.73 47.50
CA GLY A 247 14.04 -4.02 48.75
C GLY A 247 12.54 -3.83 48.99
N ASN A 248 12.08 -2.57 49.09
CA ASN A 248 10.67 -2.21 49.33
C ASN A 248 9.96 -1.64 48.08
N LYS A 249 10.59 -1.69 46.90
CA LYS A 249 10.04 -1.13 45.65
C LYS A 249 9.93 -2.21 44.59
N MET A 250 8.79 -2.25 43.90
CA MET A 250 8.61 -2.99 42.67
C MET A 250 9.26 -2.19 41.54
N VAL A 251 10.25 -2.79 40.88
CA VAL A 251 10.97 -2.15 39.79
C VAL A 251 11.06 -3.11 38.61
N LYS A 252 10.96 -2.56 37.39
CA LYS A 252 11.19 -3.34 36.18
C LYS A 252 12.65 -3.77 36.12
N ALA A 253 12.86 -5.08 36.08
CA ALA A 253 14.20 -5.64 36.14
C ALA A 253 14.28 -6.96 35.39
N ARG A 254 15.50 -7.36 35.04
CA ARG A 254 15.80 -8.69 34.51
C ARG A 254 16.50 -9.50 35.60
N GLN A 255 15.93 -10.65 35.94
CA GLN A 255 16.49 -11.51 36.97
C GLN A 255 17.39 -12.58 36.34
N TYR A 256 18.63 -12.62 36.81
CA TYR A 256 19.63 -13.62 36.47
C TYR A 256 20.01 -14.44 37.72
N PRO A 257 20.58 -15.64 37.56
CA PRO A 257 21.07 -16.43 38.69
C PRO A 257 22.14 -15.69 39.53
N TRP A 258 22.90 -14.79 38.91
CA TRP A 258 23.97 -14.01 39.55
C TRP A 258 23.56 -12.62 40.04
N GLY A 259 22.33 -12.16 39.76
CA GLY A 259 21.89 -10.84 40.18
C GLY A 259 20.70 -10.29 39.41
N VAL A 260 20.27 -9.09 39.78
CA VAL A 260 19.08 -8.43 39.22
C VAL A 260 19.51 -7.14 38.52
N VAL A 261 19.24 -7.03 37.23
CA VAL A 261 19.52 -5.84 36.42
C VAL A 261 18.28 -4.95 36.40
N GLN A 262 18.29 -3.91 37.21
CA GLN A 262 17.25 -2.86 37.22
C GLN A 262 17.31 -2.01 35.95
N VAL A 263 16.18 -1.82 35.28
CA VAL A 263 16.08 -1.06 34.02
C VAL A 263 16.10 0.46 34.24
N GLU A 264 15.53 0.94 35.35
CA GLU A 264 15.49 2.38 35.65
C GLU A 264 16.74 2.88 36.39
N ASN A 265 17.74 2.04 36.57
CA ASN A 265 18.96 2.41 37.28
C ASN A 265 20.05 2.86 36.30
N GLU A 266 20.43 4.14 36.37
CA GLU A 266 21.46 4.76 35.51
C GLU A 266 22.85 4.11 35.63
N GLN A 267 23.14 3.41 36.73
CA GLN A 267 24.40 2.70 36.90
C GLN A 267 24.43 1.37 36.14
N HIS A 268 23.26 0.85 35.74
CA HIS A 268 23.11 -0.41 35.02
C HIS A 268 22.92 -0.18 33.53
N CYS A 269 22.08 0.78 33.13
CA CYS A 269 21.85 1.09 31.72
C CYS A 269 21.46 2.55 31.51
N ASP A 270 21.56 3.01 30.25
CA ASP A 270 21.21 4.37 29.84
C ASP A 270 19.72 4.50 29.45
N PHE A 271 18.84 3.60 29.93
CA PHE A 271 17.42 3.61 29.56
C PHE A 271 16.71 4.90 30.00
N VAL A 272 16.99 5.39 31.21
CA VAL A 272 16.42 6.65 31.71
C VAL A 272 16.77 7.81 30.79
N LYS A 273 18.03 7.88 30.34
CA LYS A 273 18.51 8.90 29.41
C LYS A 273 17.80 8.81 28.05
N LEU A 274 17.60 7.60 27.52
CA LEU A 274 16.82 7.40 26.29
C LEU A 274 15.35 7.85 26.46
N ARG A 275 14.74 7.55 27.61
CA ARG A 275 13.35 7.92 27.90
C ARG A 275 13.19 9.44 27.98
N GLU A 276 14.06 10.11 28.74
CA GLU A 276 14.08 11.58 28.84
C GLU A 276 14.31 12.24 27.48
N MET A 277 15.21 11.64 26.69
CA MET A 277 15.56 12.10 25.35
C MET A 277 14.37 12.07 24.38
N LEU A 278 13.63 10.95 24.35
CA LEU A 278 12.52 10.76 23.40
C LEU A 278 11.23 11.45 23.82
N ILE A 279 10.89 11.40 25.12
CA ILE A 279 9.57 11.78 25.61
C ILE A 279 9.57 13.16 26.27
N CYS A 280 10.58 13.48 27.07
CA CYS A 280 10.50 14.65 27.95
C CYS A 280 10.97 15.95 27.30
N VAL A 281 11.99 15.90 26.43
CA VAL A 281 12.67 17.13 25.97
C VAL A 281 12.55 17.35 24.46
N ASN A 282 12.72 16.31 23.63
CA ASN A 282 13.00 16.51 22.20
C ASN A 282 11.93 15.99 21.24
N MET A 283 10.74 15.62 21.72
CA MET A 283 9.68 15.11 20.85
C MET A 283 9.29 16.14 19.77
N GLU A 284 9.21 17.42 20.16
CA GLU A 284 8.88 18.51 19.24
C GLU A 284 10.01 18.79 18.26
N ASP A 285 11.27 18.84 18.73
CA ASP A 285 12.44 19.05 17.86
C ASP A 285 12.58 17.92 16.83
N LEU A 286 12.41 16.65 17.24
CA LEU A 286 12.42 15.51 16.30
C LEU A 286 11.37 15.68 15.20
N ARG A 287 10.18 16.16 15.57
CA ARG A 287 9.10 16.42 14.62
C ARG A 287 9.43 17.60 13.70
N GLU A 288 10.01 18.67 14.24
CA GLU A 288 10.43 19.84 13.48
C GLU A 288 11.56 19.51 12.50
N GLN A 289 12.58 18.74 12.91
CA GLN A 289 13.65 18.24 12.04
C GLN A 289 13.11 17.34 10.93
N THR A 290 12.17 16.44 11.25
CA THR A 290 11.48 15.63 10.23
C THR A 290 10.76 16.50 9.21
N HIS A 291 10.12 17.59 9.64
CA HIS A 291 9.42 18.49 8.73
C HIS A 291 10.36 19.37 7.90
N SER A 292 11.22 20.14 8.57
CA SER A 292 12.06 21.19 7.98
C SER A 292 13.23 20.66 7.14
N ARG A 293 13.75 19.47 7.47
CA ARG A 293 14.92 18.90 6.81
C ARG A 293 14.57 17.70 5.95
N HIS A 294 14.05 16.63 6.57
CA HIS A 294 13.87 15.36 5.87
C HIS A 294 12.72 15.41 4.87
N TYR A 295 11.57 15.91 5.29
CA TYR A 295 10.41 16.06 4.43
C TYR A 295 10.63 17.11 3.35
N GLU A 296 11.22 18.27 3.65
CA GLU A 296 11.54 19.28 2.64
C GLU A 296 12.53 18.77 1.58
N LEU A 297 13.53 17.98 1.98
CA LEU A 297 14.46 17.37 1.02
C LEU A 297 13.72 16.41 0.07
N TYR A 298 12.83 15.58 0.60
CA TYR A 298 11.97 14.70 -0.20
C TYR A 298 11.03 15.50 -1.12
N ARG A 299 10.38 16.53 -0.56
CA ARG A 299 9.45 17.42 -1.26
C ARG A 299 10.13 18.12 -2.43
N ARG A 300 11.33 18.67 -2.23
CA ARG A 300 12.12 19.30 -3.30
C ARG A 300 12.39 18.31 -4.43
N CYS A 301 12.93 17.13 -4.12
CA CYS A 301 13.19 16.09 -5.13
C CYS A 301 11.92 15.70 -5.89
N LYS A 302 10.80 15.51 -5.19
CA LYS A 302 9.52 15.13 -5.82
C LYS A 302 8.93 16.25 -6.68
N LEU A 303 9.00 17.50 -6.25
CA LEU A 303 8.52 18.63 -7.04
C LEU A 303 9.37 18.80 -8.30
N GLU A 304 10.70 18.67 -8.20
CA GLU A 304 11.59 18.67 -9.37
C GLU A 304 11.26 17.54 -10.36
N GLU A 305 11.02 16.32 -9.86
CA GLU A 305 10.56 15.18 -10.67
C GLU A 305 9.19 15.43 -11.33
N MET A 306 8.30 16.15 -10.65
CA MET A 306 7.00 16.54 -11.19
C MET A 306 7.07 17.69 -12.21
N GLY A 307 8.27 18.23 -12.47
CA GLY A 307 8.52 19.28 -13.45
C GLY A 307 8.55 20.70 -12.90
N PHE A 308 8.51 20.88 -11.57
CA PHE A 308 8.67 22.17 -10.91
C PHE A 308 10.17 22.46 -10.72
N LYS A 309 10.85 22.93 -11.77
CA LYS A 309 12.25 23.41 -11.68
C LYS A 309 12.27 24.93 -11.57
N ASP A 310 12.94 25.45 -10.55
CA ASP A 310 13.14 26.89 -10.32
C ASP A 310 14.25 27.52 -11.20
N THR A 311 14.80 26.78 -12.16
CA THR A 311 15.93 27.25 -12.98
C THR A 311 15.46 27.82 -14.31
N ASP A 312 15.00 29.08 -14.27
CA ASP A 312 15.30 30.06 -15.32
C ASP A 312 15.13 31.49 -14.77
N PRO A 313 16.18 32.33 -14.76
CA PRO A 313 16.08 33.75 -14.36
C PRO A 313 15.14 34.58 -15.25
N GLU A 314 14.73 34.03 -16.39
CA GLU A 314 13.91 34.69 -17.41
C GLU A 314 12.50 34.06 -17.53
N CYS A 315 12.24 32.94 -16.86
CA CYS A 315 10.91 32.33 -16.83
C CYS A 315 10.08 32.94 -15.69
N LYS A 316 8.97 33.58 -16.08
CA LYS A 316 7.89 33.94 -15.14
C LYS A 316 7.57 32.72 -14.27
N PRO A 317 7.31 32.90 -12.95
CA PRO A 317 6.99 31.79 -12.08
C PRO A 317 5.81 31.02 -12.68
N VAL A 318 6.06 29.78 -13.11
CA VAL A 318 5.02 28.93 -13.68
C VAL A 318 4.01 28.71 -12.55
N SER A 319 2.84 29.32 -12.68
CA SER A 319 1.80 29.26 -11.66
C SER A 319 1.45 27.79 -11.42
N LEU A 320 1.37 27.37 -10.16
CA LEU A 320 0.90 26.03 -9.73
C LEU A 320 -0.29 25.56 -10.57
N GLN A 321 -1.22 26.47 -10.89
CA GLN A 321 -2.40 26.20 -11.69
C GLN A 321 -2.09 25.69 -13.12
N GLN A 322 -1.08 26.24 -13.78
CA GLN A 322 -0.72 25.88 -15.16
C GLN A 322 -0.14 24.47 -15.25
N THR A 323 0.66 24.05 -14.27
CA THR A 323 1.21 22.68 -14.21
C THR A 323 0.13 21.64 -13.92
N TYR A 324 -0.84 21.97 -13.07
CA TYR A 324 -2.02 21.12 -12.86
C TYR A 324 -2.91 21.04 -14.10
N GLU A 325 -3.11 22.14 -14.81
CA GLU A 325 -3.84 22.16 -16.08
C GLU A 325 -3.13 21.33 -17.15
N ALA A 326 -1.80 21.39 -17.22
CA ALA A 326 -0.98 20.58 -18.13
C ALA A 326 -1.08 19.08 -17.80
N LYS A 327 -0.87 18.67 -16.54
CA LYS A 327 -1.03 17.25 -16.13
C LYS A 327 -2.45 16.75 -16.31
N ARG A 328 -3.46 17.60 -16.09
CA ARG A 328 -4.86 17.26 -16.36
C ARG A 328 -5.12 17.06 -17.85
N GLN A 329 -4.54 17.89 -18.71
CA GLN A 329 -4.62 17.72 -20.16
C GLN A 329 -3.91 16.44 -20.61
N GLU A 330 -2.74 16.15 -20.06
CA GLU A 330 -1.99 14.92 -20.35
C GLU A 330 -2.79 13.67 -19.93
N PHE A 331 -3.41 13.69 -18.74
CA PHE A 331 -4.28 12.60 -18.30
C PHE A 331 -5.52 12.44 -19.18
N LEU A 332 -6.12 13.54 -19.64
CA LEU A 332 -7.24 13.50 -20.58
C LEU A 332 -6.82 12.93 -21.94
N LEU A 333 -5.64 13.30 -22.43
CA LEU A 333 -5.04 12.75 -23.65
C LEU A 333 -4.76 11.24 -23.53
N GLU A 334 -4.23 10.79 -22.39
CA GLU A 334 -3.99 9.37 -22.10
C GLU A 334 -5.30 8.57 -22.07
N LEU A 335 -6.35 9.12 -21.44
CA LEU A 335 -7.69 8.54 -21.41
C LEU A 335 -8.28 8.45 -22.82
N GLN A 336 -8.16 9.52 -23.60
CA GLN A 336 -8.63 9.55 -24.98
C GLN A 336 -7.88 8.54 -25.84
N ARG A 337 -6.56 8.41 -25.68
CA ARG A 337 -5.74 7.40 -26.37
C ARG A 337 -6.19 5.98 -26.02
N ARG A 338 -6.43 5.68 -24.73
CA ARG A 338 -6.95 4.36 -24.32
C ARG A 338 -8.36 4.11 -24.84
N GLU A 339 -9.21 5.12 -24.90
CA GLU A 339 -10.54 5.01 -25.48
C GLU A 339 -10.45 4.73 -26.99
N ASP A 340 -9.57 5.42 -27.70
CA ASP A 340 -9.32 5.21 -29.14
C ASP A 340 -8.72 3.82 -29.40
N GLU A 341 -7.79 3.34 -28.57
CA GLU A 341 -7.28 1.96 -28.63
C GLU A 341 -8.41 0.94 -28.42
N MET A 342 -9.27 1.13 -27.41
CA MET A 342 -10.43 0.26 -27.20
C MET A 342 -11.42 0.31 -28.38
N ARG A 343 -11.65 1.49 -28.96
CA ARG A 343 -12.48 1.65 -30.16
C ARG A 343 -11.87 0.96 -31.37
N GLN A 344 -10.56 1.04 -31.58
CA GLN A 344 -9.87 0.35 -32.66
C GLN A 344 -9.97 -1.17 -32.49
N ILE A 345 -9.74 -1.69 -31.29
CA ILE A 345 -9.90 -3.12 -30.98
C ILE A 345 -11.36 -3.56 -31.25
N PHE A 346 -12.33 -2.75 -30.85
CA PHE A 346 -13.74 -3.03 -31.12
C PHE A 346 -14.04 -3.06 -32.62
N VAL A 347 -13.61 -2.06 -33.37
CA VAL A 347 -13.79 -2.00 -34.84
C VAL A 347 -13.13 -3.20 -35.52
N GLN A 348 -11.93 -3.59 -35.08
CA GLN A 348 -11.24 -4.75 -35.62
C GLN A 348 -11.99 -6.06 -35.34
N ARG A 349 -12.49 -6.25 -34.12
CA ARG A 349 -13.34 -7.40 -33.77
C ARG A 349 -14.64 -7.42 -34.57
N VAL A 350 -15.27 -6.26 -34.78
CA VAL A 350 -16.49 -6.16 -35.60
C VAL A 350 -16.17 -6.56 -37.05
N LYS A 351 -15.06 -6.07 -37.60
CA LYS A 351 -14.63 -6.40 -38.98
C LYS A 351 -14.29 -7.88 -39.16
N GLU A 352 -13.62 -8.49 -38.17
CA GLU A 352 -13.36 -9.94 -38.14
C GLU A 352 -14.67 -10.74 -38.09
N LYS A 353 -15.61 -10.34 -37.21
CA LYS A 353 -16.92 -10.99 -37.10
C LYS A 353 -17.79 -10.83 -38.35
N GLU A 354 -17.72 -9.66 -38.99
CA GLU A 354 -18.42 -9.41 -40.26
C GLU A 354 -17.82 -10.26 -41.40
N ALA A 355 -16.49 -10.43 -41.43
CA ALA A 355 -15.83 -11.32 -42.39
C ALA A 355 -16.21 -12.79 -42.18
N GLU A 356 -16.20 -13.27 -40.92
CA GLU A 356 -16.68 -14.62 -40.57
C GLU A 356 -18.13 -14.83 -41.00
N LEU A 357 -19.01 -13.85 -40.74
CA LEU A 357 -20.42 -13.91 -41.15
C LEU A 357 -20.55 -14.00 -42.67
N LYS A 358 -19.76 -13.22 -43.40
CA LYS A 358 -19.77 -13.19 -44.87
C LYS A 358 -19.25 -14.49 -45.49
N GLU A 359 -18.25 -15.14 -44.87
CA GLU A 359 -17.80 -16.47 -45.28
C GLU A 359 -18.87 -17.53 -45.00
N ALA A 360 -19.52 -17.48 -43.84
CA ALA A 360 -20.62 -18.38 -43.49
C ALA A 360 -21.82 -18.22 -44.44
N GLU A 361 -22.19 -16.99 -44.80
CA GLU A 361 -23.22 -16.72 -45.82
C GLU A 361 -22.84 -17.29 -47.18
N ARG A 362 -21.58 -17.11 -47.61
CA ARG A 362 -21.10 -17.66 -48.90
C ARG A 362 -21.11 -19.19 -48.90
N GLU A 363 -20.71 -19.82 -47.79
CA GLU A 363 -20.76 -21.28 -47.66
C GLU A 363 -22.21 -21.78 -47.68
N LEU A 364 -23.12 -21.10 -46.98
CA LEU A 364 -24.54 -21.43 -46.99
C LEU A 364 -25.14 -21.29 -48.39
N GLN A 365 -24.79 -20.23 -49.12
CA GLN A 365 -25.21 -20.02 -50.50
C GLN A 365 -24.73 -21.16 -51.41
N SER A 366 -23.46 -21.58 -51.27
CA SER A 366 -22.89 -22.68 -52.05
C SER A 366 -23.57 -24.01 -51.74
N ARG A 367 -23.81 -24.30 -50.45
CA ARG A 367 -24.56 -25.49 -50.02
C ARG A 367 -25.98 -25.49 -50.58
N PHE A 368 -26.65 -24.34 -50.59
CA PHE A 368 -27.98 -24.19 -51.18
C PHE A 368 -27.98 -24.46 -52.69
N GLU A 369 -27.00 -23.95 -53.44
CA GLU A 369 -26.86 -24.25 -54.87
C GLU A 369 -26.57 -25.74 -55.14
N GLN A 370 -25.72 -26.37 -54.34
CA GLN A 370 -25.44 -27.81 -54.45
C GLN A 370 -26.70 -28.65 -54.17
N LEU A 371 -27.45 -28.31 -53.12
CA LEU A 371 -28.74 -28.96 -52.81
C LEU A 371 -29.74 -28.75 -53.95
N LYS A 372 -29.82 -27.54 -54.52
CA LYS A 372 -30.70 -27.24 -55.65
C LYS A 372 -30.33 -28.06 -56.90
N ARG A 373 -29.04 -28.24 -57.19
CA ARG A 373 -28.57 -29.10 -58.29
C ARG A 373 -28.91 -30.57 -58.04
N ARG A 374 -28.63 -31.09 -56.85
CA ARG A 374 -28.97 -32.48 -56.47
C ARG A 374 -30.47 -32.73 -56.60
N HIS A 375 -31.31 -31.82 -56.12
CA HIS A 375 -32.76 -31.92 -56.28
C HIS A 375 -33.20 -31.88 -57.75
N ALA A 376 -32.55 -31.09 -58.61
CA ALA A 376 -32.86 -31.06 -60.03
C ALA A 376 -32.48 -32.38 -60.73
N GLU A 377 -31.32 -32.96 -60.38
CA GLU A 377 -30.88 -34.27 -60.87
C GLU A 377 -31.79 -35.40 -60.38
N GLU A 378 -32.16 -35.42 -59.09
CA GLU A 378 -33.13 -36.36 -58.54
C GLU A 378 -34.50 -36.23 -59.22
N LYS A 379 -34.96 -35.00 -59.48
CA LYS A 379 -36.21 -34.77 -60.21
C LYS A 379 -36.13 -35.30 -61.64
N ALA A 380 -35.04 -35.04 -62.36
CA ALA A 380 -34.85 -35.53 -63.73
C ALA A 380 -34.79 -37.07 -63.78
N THR A 381 -34.09 -37.71 -62.85
CA THR A 381 -34.05 -39.18 -62.77
C THR A 381 -35.39 -39.79 -62.39
N LEU A 382 -36.19 -39.13 -61.52
CA LEU A 382 -37.55 -39.54 -61.22
C LEU A 382 -38.48 -39.37 -62.42
N GLU A 383 -38.35 -38.29 -63.20
CA GLU A 383 -39.09 -38.08 -64.45
C GLU A 383 -38.74 -39.14 -65.51
N GLU A 384 -37.45 -39.47 -65.66
CA GLU A 384 -36.98 -40.55 -66.56
C GLU A 384 -37.54 -41.92 -66.14
N LYS A 385 -37.47 -42.24 -64.83
CA LYS A 385 -38.07 -43.47 -64.29
C LYS A 385 -39.58 -43.50 -64.50
N LYS A 386 -40.28 -42.36 -64.34
CA LYS A 386 -41.71 -42.24 -64.60
C LYS A 386 -42.02 -42.51 -66.07
N ARG A 387 -41.24 -41.95 -67.00
CA ARG A 387 -41.39 -42.18 -68.44
C ARG A 387 -41.22 -43.66 -68.79
N LEU A 388 -40.17 -44.31 -68.27
CA LEU A 388 -39.96 -45.76 -68.45
C LEU A 388 -41.13 -46.58 -67.89
N PHE A 389 -41.64 -46.21 -66.71
CA PHE A 389 -42.81 -46.87 -66.12
C PHE A 389 -44.08 -46.67 -66.96
N GLU A 390 -44.28 -45.49 -67.55
CA GLU A 390 -45.39 -45.21 -68.48
C GLU A 390 -45.26 -45.99 -69.79
N GLU A 391 -44.04 -46.15 -70.33
CA GLU A 391 -43.74 -46.98 -71.50
C GLU A 391 -43.97 -48.47 -71.20
N ASP A 392 -43.51 -48.95 -70.04
CA ASP A 392 -43.76 -50.31 -69.56
C ASP A 392 -45.26 -50.56 -69.31
N GLN A 393 -45.98 -49.59 -68.74
CA GLN A 393 -47.42 -49.67 -68.56
C GLN A 393 -48.17 -49.68 -69.89
N SER A 394 -47.71 -48.89 -70.87
CA SER A 394 -48.24 -48.88 -72.23
C SER A 394 -47.98 -50.19 -72.96
N SER A 395 -46.76 -50.75 -72.86
CA SER A 395 -46.41 -52.03 -73.45
C SER A 395 -47.14 -53.20 -72.78
N PHE A 396 -47.30 -53.18 -71.46
CA PHE A 396 -48.12 -54.11 -70.70
C PHE A 396 -49.59 -54.02 -71.09
N ASN A 397 -50.14 -52.81 -71.25
CA ASN A 397 -51.52 -52.61 -71.74
C ASN A 397 -51.69 -53.10 -73.17
N LYS A 398 -50.73 -52.88 -74.07
CA LYS A 398 -50.73 -53.44 -75.43
C LYS A 398 -50.67 -54.97 -75.42
N ARG A 399 -49.82 -55.58 -74.58
CA ARG A 399 -49.77 -57.03 -74.38
C ARG A 399 -51.07 -57.58 -73.79
N LYS A 400 -51.63 -56.92 -72.77
CA LYS A 400 -52.93 -57.26 -72.19
C LYS A 400 -54.05 -57.18 -73.23
N ALA A 401 -54.09 -56.13 -74.03
CA ALA A 401 -55.05 -55.98 -75.12
C ALA A 401 -54.85 -57.05 -76.22
N ALA A 402 -53.61 -57.38 -76.59
CA ALA A 402 -53.30 -58.45 -77.54
C ALA A 402 -53.69 -59.84 -77.01
N THR A 403 -53.43 -60.13 -75.73
CA THR A 403 -53.87 -61.37 -75.07
C THR A 403 -55.38 -61.43 -74.92
N GLN A 404 -56.05 -60.31 -74.64
CA GLN A 404 -57.52 -60.23 -74.64
C GLN A 404 -58.11 -60.40 -76.05
N LEU A 405 -57.47 -59.88 -77.09
CA LEU A 405 -57.85 -60.10 -78.49
C LEU A 405 -57.62 -61.56 -78.93
N LEU A 406 -56.54 -62.19 -78.49
CA LEU A 406 -56.27 -63.62 -78.73
C LEU A 406 -57.23 -64.52 -77.94
N GLN A 407 -57.59 -64.15 -76.71
CA GLN A 407 -58.68 -64.82 -75.97
C GLN A 407 -60.04 -64.59 -76.63
N ALA A 408 -60.32 -63.40 -77.16
CA ALA A 408 -61.56 -63.12 -77.89
C ALA A 408 -61.62 -63.86 -79.23
N GLN A 409 -60.51 -64.01 -79.96
CA GLN A 409 -60.44 -64.79 -81.20
C GLN A 409 -60.50 -66.31 -80.95
N ASN A 410 -59.90 -66.82 -79.87
CA ASN A 410 -60.05 -68.22 -79.47
C ASN A 410 -61.43 -68.55 -78.88
N MET A 411 -62.23 -67.55 -78.49
CA MET A 411 -63.62 -67.74 -78.05
C MET A 411 -64.65 -67.60 -79.19
N THR A 412 -64.23 -67.33 -80.42
CA THR A 412 -65.11 -67.26 -81.61
C THR A 412 -64.92 -68.40 -82.62
N ALA A 413 -64.02 -69.35 -82.36
CA ALA A 413 -63.74 -70.45 -83.28
C ALA A 413 -63.53 -71.80 -82.55
N ASN A 414 -64.45 -72.17 -81.64
CA ASN A 414 -64.81 -73.58 -81.43
C ASN A 414 -65.98 -73.69 -80.44
N GLY A 415 -67.06 -74.36 -80.87
CA GLY A 415 -68.02 -74.96 -79.96
C GLY A 415 -69.47 -74.50 -80.09
N LYS A 416 -70.10 -74.71 -81.26
CA LYS A 416 -71.55 -74.96 -81.32
C LYS A 416 -71.77 -76.47 -81.20
N LYS A 417 -72.15 -76.92 -79.99
CA LYS A 417 -72.67 -78.24 -79.53
C LYS A 417 -72.13 -78.43 -78.10
N ASP A 418 -72.85 -78.66 -77.02
CA ASP A 418 -74.20 -79.16 -76.72
C ASP A 418 -74.49 -78.67 -75.27
N LYS A 419 -75.68 -78.14 -74.95
CA LYS A 419 -76.78 -78.85 -74.29
C LYS A 419 -76.64 -79.03 -72.76
N ASP A 420 -77.56 -78.34 -72.08
CA ASP A 420 -78.20 -78.65 -70.79
C ASP A 420 -77.45 -78.58 -69.45
N ARG A 421 -78.03 -77.70 -68.61
CA ARG A 421 -78.43 -77.86 -67.20
C ARG A 421 -77.49 -77.45 -66.06
N LYS A 422 -78.09 -76.55 -65.25
CA LYS A 422 -78.18 -76.48 -63.78
C LYS A 422 -77.23 -75.53 -63.02
N ASN A 423 -77.88 -74.45 -62.57
CA ASN A 423 -78.18 -74.14 -61.16
C ASN A 423 -77.17 -73.31 -60.36
N SER A 424 -77.74 -72.28 -59.69
CA SER A 424 -77.38 -71.69 -58.38
C SER A 424 -75.94 -71.20 -58.19
N GLY A 425 -75.65 -69.98 -57.75
CA GLY A 425 -76.40 -69.07 -56.88
C GLY A 425 -75.44 -68.54 -55.79
N PHE A 426 -75.72 -67.34 -55.27
CA PHE A 426 -75.14 -66.72 -54.05
C PHE A 426 -73.61 -66.46 -54.10
N MET A 427 -73.04 -65.36 -53.62
CA MET A 427 -73.45 -64.24 -52.77
C MET A 427 -72.61 -63.02 -53.15
#